data_AF-A0AA43LVN4-F1
#
_entry.id   AF-A0AA43LVN4-F1
#
_cell.length_a   1.000
_cell.length_b   1.000
_cell.length_c   1.000
_cell.angle_alpha   90.00
_cell.angle_beta   90.00
_cell.angle_gamma   90.00
#
_symmetry.space_group_name_H-M   'P 1'
#
loop_
_entity.id
_entity.type
_entity.pdbx_description
1 polymer ?
#
loop_
_entity_poly.entity_id
_entity_poly.type
_entity_poly.pdbx_seq_one_letter_code
_entity_poly.pdbx_strand_id
1 'polypeptide(L)'
;MGGPSLRQRHAHHAIHESGLSGAIGITEEVEELLEAKEFEVARQAAEHLLEYWETRILSHADAEEDGFYQEMEEKQPELKDTVIRLTRDHELLRTIVRDTQARLTREGLTPEVLHQFHALLVVNAIHSREEERLLFGEA
;
A
#
# COMPACT_ATOMS: atom_id res chain seq x y z
N MET A 1 -17.47 -7.93 0.41
CA MET A 1 -17.67 -8.21 1.86
C MET A 1 -16.33 -8.63 2.45
N GLY A 2 -15.66 -7.74 3.16
CA GLY A 2 -14.38 -8.01 3.80
C GLY A 2 -14.48 -9.13 4.84
N GLY A 3 -13.52 -10.07 4.79
CA GLY A 3 -13.50 -11.25 5.64
C GLY A 3 -13.38 -10.95 7.14
N PRO A 4 -13.56 -11.95 8.02
CA PRO A 4 -13.43 -11.79 9.47
C PRO A 4 -12.05 -11.31 9.93
N SER A 5 -11.02 -11.44 9.07
CA SER A 5 -9.65 -10.97 9.33
C SER A 5 -9.55 -9.45 9.51
N LEU A 6 -10.30 -8.64 8.75
CA LEU A 6 -10.24 -7.17 8.84
C LEU A 6 -10.60 -6.64 10.23
N ARG A 7 -11.43 -7.39 10.97
CA ARG A 7 -11.99 -6.96 12.26
C ARG A 7 -11.16 -7.40 13.46
N GLN A 8 -10.16 -8.25 13.24
CA GLN A 8 -9.30 -8.76 14.29
C GLN A 8 -7.94 -8.07 14.19
N ARG A 9 -7.60 -7.27 15.21
CA ARG A 9 -6.35 -6.51 15.26
C ARG A 9 -5.12 -7.29 14.79
N HIS A 10 -4.90 -8.50 15.32
CA HIS A 10 -3.73 -9.31 14.94
C HIS A 10 -3.77 -9.76 13.48
N ALA A 11 -4.93 -10.10 12.94
CA ALA A 11 -5.05 -10.52 11.55
C ALA A 11 -4.93 -9.32 10.59
N HIS A 12 -5.49 -8.18 10.96
CA HIS A 12 -5.36 -6.93 10.24
C HIS A 12 -3.88 -6.48 10.18
N HIS A 13 -3.21 -6.47 11.34
CA HIS A 13 -1.77 -6.19 11.42
C HIS A 13 -0.93 -7.14 10.57
N ALA A 14 -1.23 -8.44 10.59
CA ALA A 14 -0.51 -9.41 9.76
C ALA A 14 -0.67 -9.15 8.25
N ILE A 15 -1.82 -8.62 7.82
CA ILE A 15 -2.03 -8.21 6.42
C ILE A 15 -1.15 -7.01 6.07
N HIS A 16 -1.12 -5.98 6.93
CA HIS A 16 -0.23 -4.83 6.75
C HIS A 16 1.25 -5.19 6.73
N GLU A 17 1.69 -5.98 7.70
CA GLU A 17 3.09 -6.39 7.82
C GLU A 17 3.52 -7.22 6.60
N SER A 18 2.70 -8.20 6.19
CA SER A 18 3.01 -9.03 5.04
C SER A 18 2.99 -8.26 3.72
N GLY A 19 2.03 -7.33 3.54
CA GLY A 19 1.97 -6.44 2.40
C GLY A 19 3.18 -5.53 2.31
N LEU A 20 3.54 -4.86 3.40
CA LEU A 20 4.69 -3.97 3.45
C LEU A 20 6.00 -4.71 3.24
N SER A 21 6.20 -5.84 3.92
CA SER A 21 7.42 -6.66 3.80
C SER A 21 7.62 -7.17 2.37
N GLY A 22 6.56 -7.64 1.71
CA GLY A 22 6.63 -8.06 0.31
C GLY A 22 6.94 -6.90 -0.63
N ALA A 23 6.33 -5.74 -0.43
CA ALA A 23 6.63 -4.56 -1.24
C ALA A 23 8.08 -4.07 -1.05
N ILE A 24 8.64 -4.14 0.16
CA ILE A 24 10.06 -3.86 0.43
C ILE A 24 10.94 -4.83 -0.35
N GLY A 25 10.72 -6.14 -0.20
CA GLY A 25 11.57 -7.15 -0.83
C GLY A 25 11.60 -7.05 -2.36
N ILE A 26 10.45 -6.80 -3.00
CA ILE A 26 10.41 -6.61 -4.45
C ILE A 26 11.06 -5.26 -4.85
N THR A 27 10.95 -4.21 -4.03
CA THR A 27 11.65 -2.93 -4.28
C THR A 27 13.16 -3.12 -4.25
N GLU A 28 13.68 -3.83 -3.24
CA GLU A 28 15.09 -4.19 -3.13
C GLU A 28 15.56 -5.02 -4.33
N GLU A 29 14.76 -6.00 -4.78
CA GLU A 29 15.05 -6.79 -6.00
C GLU A 29 15.19 -5.90 -7.25
N VAL A 30 14.32 -4.91 -7.44
CA VAL A 30 14.42 -3.96 -8.56
C VAL A 30 15.74 -3.19 -8.50
N GLU A 31 16.14 -2.73 -7.31
CA GLU A 31 17.40 -2.00 -7.10
C GLU A 31 18.62 -2.88 -7.38
N GLU A 32 18.64 -4.11 -6.85
CA GLU A 32 19.72 -5.09 -7.08
C GLU A 32 19.89 -5.40 -8.59
N LEU A 33 18.79 -5.57 -9.32
CA LEU A 33 18.83 -5.82 -10.77
C LEU A 33 19.35 -4.60 -11.55
N LEU A 34 19.02 -3.38 -11.12
CA LEU A 34 19.56 -2.16 -11.70
C LEU A 34 21.07 -2.02 -11.45
N GLU A 35 21.53 -2.33 -10.24
CA GLU A 35 22.96 -2.35 -9.89
C GLU A 35 23.74 -3.38 -10.72
N ALA A 36 23.14 -4.56 -10.93
CA ALA A 36 23.66 -5.62 -11.80
C ALA A 36 23.61 -5.28 -13.30
N LYS A 37 22.95 -4.17 -13.69
CA LYS A 37 22.72 -3.73 -15.07
C LYS A 37 21.83 -4.68 -15.89
N GLU A 38 21.00 -5.47 -15.22
CA GLU A 38 20.02 -6.38 -15.81
C GLU A 38 18.72 -5.62 -16.13
N PHE A 39 18.80 -4.60 -16.99
CA PHE A 39 17.75 -3.58 -17.14
C PHE A 39 16.37 -4.11 -17.57
N GLU A 40 16.32 -5.10 -18.47
CA GLU A 40 15.05 -5.69 -18.92
C GLU A 40 14.39 -6.49 -17.78
N VAL A 41 15.18 -7.19 -16.98
CA VAL A 41 14.68 -7.95 -15.82
C VAL A 41 14.26 -7.00 -14.71
N ALA A 42 15.03 -5.95 -14.45
CA ALA A 42 14.68 -4.89 -13.49
C ALA A 42 13.34 -4.23 -13.85
N ARG A 43 13.11 -3.97 -15.15
CA ARG A 43 11.82 -3.45 -15.64
C ARG A 43 10.67 -4.42 -15.36
N GLN A 44 10.85 -5.72 -15.61
CA GLN A 44 9.82 -6.73 -15.32
C GLN A 44 9.53 -6.82 -13.81
N ALA A 45 10.55 -6.75 -12.97
CA ALA A 45 10.38 -6.69 -11.52
C ALA A 45 9.63 -5.43 -11.09
N ALA A 46 9.87 -4.27 -11.72
CA ALA A 46 9.13 -3.04 -11.45
C ALA A 46 7.65 -3.13 -11.90
N GLU A 47 7.36 -3.79 -13.02
CA GLU A 47 5.99 -4.09 -13.46
C GLU A 47 5.29 -5.03 -12.47
N HIS A 48 6.00 -6.06 -11.99
CA HIS A 48 5.51 -6.97 -10.95
C HIS A 48 5.25 -6.25 -9.62
N LEU A 49 6.12 -5.30 -9.22
CA LEU A 49 5.93 -4.49 -8.02
C LEU A 49 4.62 -3.69 -8.09
N LEU A 50 4.31 -3.07 -9.23
CA LEU A 50 3.05 -2.35 -9.42
C LEU A 50 1.84 -3.28 -9.31
N GLU A 51 1.89 -4.47 -9.92
CA GLU A 51 0.84 -5.49 -9.78
C GLU A 51 0.69 -5.94 -8.31
N TYR A 52 1.80 -6.08 -7.59
CA TYR A 52 1.78 -6.41 -6.17
C TYR A 52 1.06 -5.33 -5.35
N TRP A 53 1.35 -4.05 -5.59
CA TRP A 53 0.64 -2.93 -4.96
C TRP A 53 -0.86 -2.98 -5.21
N GLU A 54 -1.28 -3.20 -6.45
CA GLU A 54 -2.69 -3.28 -6.84
C GLU A 54 -3.39 -4.47 -6.17
N THR A 55 -2.80 -5.66 -6.27
CA THR A 55 -3.45 -6.92 -5.89
C THR A 55 -3.37 -7.24 -4.41
N ARG A 56 -2.41 -6.65 -3.67
CA ARG A 56 -2.21 -6.93 -2.23
C ARG A 56 -2.62 -5.76 -1.36
N ILE A 57 -2.05 -4.59 -1.61
CA ILE A 57 -2.17 -3.45 -0.70
C ILE A 57 -3.41 -2.64 -1.04
N LEU A 58 -3.60 -2.24 -2.29
CA LEU A 58 -4.78 -1.49 -2.71
C LEU A 58 -6.06 -2.34 -2.64
N SER A 59 -5.99 -3.64 -2.93
CA SER A 59 -7.13 -4.54 -2.71
C SER A 59 -7.53 -4.67 -1.23
N HIS A 60 -6.58 -4.53 -0.30
CA HIS A 60 -6.89 -4.49 1.14
C HIS A 60 -7.56 -3.16 1.51
N ALA A 61 -7.00 -2.04 1.05
CA ALA A 61 -7.60 -0.71 1.18
C ALA A 61 -9.04 -0.65 0.64
N ASP A 62 -9.29 -1.24 -0.52
CA ASP A 62 -10.63 -1.34 -1.10
C ASP A 62 -11.57 -2.15 -0.18
N ALA A 63 -11.10 -3.26 0.40
CA ALA A 63 -11.90 -4.08 1.29
C ALA A 63 -12.24 -3.38 2.62
N GLU A 64 -11.39 -2.46 3.06
CA GLU A 64 -11.65 -1.62 4.23
C GLU A 64 -12.70 -0.56 3.94
N GLU A 65 -12.56 0.14 2.82
CA GLU A 65 -13.50 1.16 2.36
C GLU A 65 -14.88 0.56 2.04
N ASP A 66 -14.93 -0.65 1.48
CA ASP A 66 -16.17 -1.36 1.09
C ASP A 66 -17.02 -1.84 2.28
N GLY A 67 -16.58 -1.65 3.52
CA GLY A 67 -17.46 -1.87 4.65
C GLY A 67 -16.84 -1.79 6.03
N PHE A 68 -15.54 -2.08 6.20
CA PHE A 68 -14.92 -2.04 7.52
C PHE A 68 -14.98 -0.62 8.11
N TYR A 69 -14.64 0.39 7.33
CA TYR A 69 -14.69 1.79 7.76
C TYR A 69 -16.10 2.26 8.10
N GLN A 70 -17.09 1.90 7.28
CA GLN A 70 -18.49 2.19 7.57
C GLN A 70 -18.92 1.53 8.89
N GLU A 71 -18.54 0.26 9.12
CA GLU A 71 -18.85 -0.43 10.37
C GLU A 71 -18.19 0.23 11.60
N MET A 72 -16.98 0.79 11.45
CA MET A 72 -16.31 1.52 12.53
C MET A 72 -17.02 2.84 12.85
N GLU A 73 -17.40 3.62 11.83
CA GLU A 73 -18.16 4.88 12.02
C GLU A 73 -19.54 4.61 12.63
N GLU A 74 -20.25 3.56 12.19
CA GLU A 74 -21.56 3.20 12.74
C GLU A 74 -21.49 2.80 14.22
N LYS A 75 -20.44 2.07 14.63
CA LYS A 75 -20.21 1.69 16.03
C LYS A 75 -19.74 2.85 16.88
N GLN A 76 -18.94 3.74 16.29
CA GLN A 76 -18.25 4.82 16.98
C GLN A 76 -18.24 6.08 16.10
N PRO A 77 -19.34 6.88 16.12
CA PRO A 77 -19.51 8.02 15.20
C PRO A 77 -18.41 9.10 15.27
N GLU A 78 -17.68 9.19 16.39
CA GLU A 78 -16.51 10.07 16.53
C GLU A 78 -15.32 9.69 15.64
N LEU A 79 -15.30 8.47 15.08
CA LEU A 79 -14.28 8.02 14.14
C LEU A 79 -14.48 8.55 12.72
N LYS A 80 -15.56 9.27 12.44
CA LYS A 80 -15.86 9.80 11.09
C LYS A 80 -14.68 10.56 10.47
N ASP A 81 -14.11 11.52 11.20
CA ASP A 81 -12.98 12.30 10.69
C ASP A 81 -11.71 11.45 10.55
N THR A 82 -11.57 10.39 11.36
CA THR A 82 -10.47 9.42 11.24
C THR A 82 -10.60 8.62 9.95
N VAL A 83 -11.77 8.03 9.70
CA VAL A 83 -12.06 7.26 8.47
C VAL A 83 -11.79 8.12 7.22
N ILE A 84 -12.24 9.37 7.20
CA ILE A 84 -12.01 10.28 6.07
C ILE A 84 -10.50 10.47 5.81
N ARG A 85 -9.68 10.60 6.86
CA ARG A 85 -8.22 10.74 6.73
C ARG A 85 -7.59 9.45 6.21
N LEU A 86 -7.99 8.29 6.73
CA LEU A 86 -7.45 7.00 6.30
C LEU A 86 -7.79 6.70 4.82
N THR A 87 -9.03 6.93 4.41
CA THR A 87 -9.44 6.85 3.00
C THR A 87 -8.65 7.84 2.12
N ARG A 88 -8.29 9.01 2.64
CA ARG A 88 -7.46 9.96 1.90
C ARG A 88 -6.05 9.43 1.67
N ASP A 89 -5.47 8.73 2.64
CA ASP A 89 -4.16 8.10 2.50
C ASP A 89 -4.19 6.99 1.44
N HIS A 90 -5.25 6.19 1.38
CA HIS A 90 -5.46 5.24 0.28
C HIS A 90 -5.48 5.92 -1.09
N GLU A 91 -6.18 7.05 -1.22
CA GLU A 91 -6.19 7.80 -2.48
C GLU A 91 -4.82 8.36 -2.85
N LEU A 92 -3.97 8.70 -1.87
CA LEU A 92 -2.57 9.06 -2.13
C LEU A 92 -1.79 7.86 -2.69
N LEU A 93 -1.93 6.67 -2.10
CA LEU A 93 -1.31 5.44 -2.63
C LEU A 93 -1.78 5.15 -4.06
N ARG A 94 -3.11 5.17 -4.33
CA ARG A 94 -3.68 4.98 -5.68
C ARG A 94 -3.16 6.02 -6.67
N THR A 95 -2.99 7.27 -6.25
CA THR A 95 -2.44 8.34 -7.10
C THR A 95 -0.99 8.07 -7.45
N ILE A 96 -0.15 7.73 -6.47
CA ILE A 96 1.26 7.44 -6.70
C ILE A 96 1.41 6.20 -7.59
N VAL A 97 0.66 5.11 -7.36
CA VAL A 97 0.69 3.91 -8.22
C VAL A 97 0.35 4.25 -9.68
N ARG A 98 -0.75 4.97 -9.92
CA ARG A 98 -1.15 5.39 -11.29
C ARG A 98 -0.08 6.23 -11.96
N ASP A 99 0.48 7.22 -11.24
CA ASP A 99 1.53 8.08 -11.77
C ASP A 99 2.81 7.29 -12.08
N THR A 100 3.15 6.33 -11.22
CA THR A 100 4.33 5.46 -11.39
C THR A 100 4.17 4.54 -12.59
N GLN A 101 3.00 3.92 -12.76
CA GLN A 101 2.69 3.09 -13.92
C GLN A 101 2.74 3.88 -15.23
N ALA A 102 2.20 5.10 -15.23
CA ALA A 102 2.24 5.99 -16.39
C ALA A 102 3.68 6.39 -16.75
N ARG A 103 4.51 6.68 -15.75
CA ARG A 103 5.94 6.99 -15.93
C ARG A 103 6.73 5.80 -16.41
N LEU A 104 6.59 4.63 -15.77
CA LEU A 104 7.26 3.40 -16.19
C LEU A 104 6.94 3.03 -17.64
N THR A 105 5.68 3.20 -18.06
CA THR A 105 5.25 2.98 -19.44
C THR A 105 5.89 3.97 -20.42
N ARG A 106 5.96 5.25 -20.07
CA ARG A 106 6.40 6.33 -20.97
C ARG A 106 7.93 6.49 -21.02
N GLU A 107 8.58 6.39 -19.87
CA GLU A 107 9.97 6.79 -19.64
C GLU A 107 10.86 5.57 -19.32
N GLY A 108 10.27 4.41 -19.01
CA GLY A 108 10.99 3.24 -18.55
C GLY A 108 11.31 3.33 -17.05
N LEU A 109 12.14 2.41 -16.57
CA LEU A 109 12.58 2.36 -15.19
C LEU A 109 13.66 3.43 -14.95
N THR A 110 13.24 4.61 -14.49
CA THR A 110 14.12 5.74 -14.17
C THR A 110 14.33 5.89 -12.66
N PRO A 111 15.31 6.68 -12.20
CA PRO A 111 15.45 7.02 -10.78
C PRO A 111 14.18 7.63 -10.17
N GLU A 112 13.42 8.41 -10.94
CA GLU A 112 12.15 8.97 -10.48
C GLU A 112 11.09 7.90 -10.21
N VAL A 113 11.05 6.83 -11.01
CA VAL A 113 10.16 5.68 -10.77
C VAL A 113 10.56 4.98 -9.46
N LEU A 114 11.85 4.77 -9.23
CA LEU A 114 12.35 4.23 -7.96
C LEU A 114 11.97 5.11 -6.76
N HIS A 115 12.12 6.42 -6.87
CA HIS A 115 11.72 7.34 -5.82
C HIS A 115 10.22 7.24 -5.49
N GLN A 116 9.37 6.95 -6.48
CA GLN A 116 7.95 6.73 -6.24
C GLN A 116 7.68 5.41 -5.52
N PHE A 117 8.41 4.33 -5.81
CA PHE A 117 8.31 3.09 -5.03
C PHE A 117 8.67 3.32 -3.56
N HIS A 118 9.77 4.02 -3.29
CA HIS A 118 10.14 4.41 -1.92
C HIS A 118 9.08 5.30 -1.25
N ALA A 119 8.47 6.23 -1.99
CA ALA A 119 7.38 7.04 -1.47
C ALA A 119 6.16 6.19 -1.08
N LEU A 120 5.80 5.18 -1.89
CA LEU A 120 4.73 4.24 -1.56
C LEU A 120 5.01 3.47 -0.26
N LEU A 121 6.24 2.97 -0.08
CA LEU A 121 6.65 2.28 1.14
C LEU A 121 6.47 3.17 2.38
N VAL A 122 6.94 4.42 2.30
CA VAL A 122 6.85 5.37 3.41
C VAL A 122 5.40 5.72 3.75
N VAL A 123 4.58 6.04 2.73
CA VAL A 123 3.17 6.38 2.94
C VAL A 123 2.40 5.20 3.51
N ASN A 124 2.59 3.99 2.97
CA ASN A 124 1.93 2.79 3.45
C ASN A 124 2.31 2.46 4.90
N ALA A 125 3.60 2.52 5.25
CA ALA A 125 4.06 2.26 6.60
C ALA A 125 3.49 3.26 7.63
N ILE A 126 3.35 4.53 7.24
CA ILE A 126 2.70 5.55 8.08
C ILE A 126 1.21 5.25 8.22
N HIS A 127 0.53 5.01 7.10
CA HIS A 127 -0.89 4.72 7.04
C HIS A 127 -1.25 3.51 7.93
N SER A 128 -0.62 2.34 7.69
CA SER A 128 -0.92 1.11 8.42
C SER A 128 -0.73 1.27 9.94
N ARG A 129 0.33 1.95 10.37
CA ARG A 129 0.57 2.22 11.80
C ARG A 129 -0.51 3.13 12.40
N GLU A 130 -0.85 4.22 11.71
CA GLU A 130 -1.83 5.17 12.22
C GLU A 130 -3.24 4.59 12.21
N GLU A 131 -3.61 3.83 11.18
CA GLU A 131 -4.86 3.09 11.12
C GLU A 131 -5.01 2.15 12.31
N GLU A 132 -4.01 1.29 12.54
CA GLU A 132 -4.05 0.32 13.62
C GLU A 132 -4.20 1.02 14.98
N ARG A 133 -3.44 2.09 15.20
CA ARG A 133 -3.49 2.90 16.42
C ARG A 133 -4.86 3.55 16.62
N LEU A 134 -5.44 4.09 15.55
CA LEU A 134 -6.68 4.87 15.61
C LEU A 134 -7.93 3.99 15.69
N LEU A 135 -7.94 2.83 15.03
CA LEU A 135 -9.10 1.94 14.95
C LEU A 135 -9.08 0.81 15.99
N PHE A 136 -7.90 0.36 16.42
CA PHE A 136 -7.75 -0.74 17.38
C PHE A 136 -7.06 -0.35 18.71
N GLY A 137 -6.60 0.90 18.84
CA GLY A 137 -5.84 1.39 20.00
C GLY A 137 -4.34 1.15 19.89
N GLU A 138 -3.56 1.68 20.85
CA GLU A 138 -2.10 1.64 20.81
C GLU A 138 -1.52 0.22 20.77
N ALA A 139 -0.39 0.08 20.07
CA ALA A 139 0.50 -1.09 20.03
C ALA A 139 1.63 -0.95 21.04
#